data_AF-A0A2M9EHV3-F1
#
_entry.id   AF-A0A2M9EHV3-F1
#
_cell.length_a   1.000
_cell.length_b   1.000
_cell.length_c   1.000
_cell.angle_alpha   90.00
_cell.angle_beta   90.00
_cell.angle_gamma   90.00
#
_symmetry.space_group_name_H-M   'P 1'
#
loop_
_entity.id
_entity.type
_entity.pdbx_description
1 polymer ?
#
loop_
_entity_poly.entity_id
_entity_poly.type
_entity_poly.pdbx_seq_one_letter_code
_entity_poly.pdbx_strand_id
1 'polypeptide(L)'
;MAAKKRSWSERLLRLAVGLLLWWASAWLLFALLLMPEKSTPTQMFPVCVWQGVRPVPMFLAERKEAEMPQRLCLETLDYREADSPYWLRLDETEPGTFYLQVWNDSMGDPLESAYRLVSTNPEQIMPLWQRNGKNMARVMSFFYAIVPSIMLYKLVFYLRARRLRQKSRSITAE
;
A
#
# COMPACT_ATOMS: atom_id res chain seq x y z
N MET A 1 42.88 19.54 8.64
CA MET A 1 41.71 19.02 7.86
C MET A 1 40.91 17.91 8.56
N ALA A 2 41.47 17.16 9.53
CA ALA A 2 40.78 16.04 10.19
C ALA A 2 39.55 16.43 11.05
N ALA A 3 39.57 17.59 11.72
CA ALA A 3 38.47 18.02 12.60
C ALA A 3 37.17 18.37 11.83
N LYS A 4 37.28 18.95 10.64
CA LYS A 4 36.12 19.30 9.78
C LYS A 4 35.43 18.04 9.25
N LYS A 5 36.19 16.98 8.95
CA LYS A 5 35.67 15.69 8.45
C LYS A 5 34.90 14.92 9.54
N ARG A 6 35.35 14.99 10.80
CA ARG A 6 34.70 14.36 11.97
C ARG A 6 33.36 15.01 12.36
N SER A 7 33.25 16.33 12.18
CA SER A 7 32.00 17.08 12.42
C SER A 7 30.89 16.71 11.42
N TRP A 8 31.26 16.48 10.16
CA TRP A 8 30.31 16.09 9.11
C TRP A 8 29.77 14.67 9.29
N SER A 9 30.63 13.72 9.67
CA SER A 9 30.19 12.33 9.89
C SER A 9 29.17 12.20 11.03
N GLU A 10 29.31 12.98 12.10
CA GLU A 10 28.34 12.99 13.20
C GLU A 10 26.98 13.58 12.78
N ARG A 11 26.98 14.63 11.96
CA ARG A 11 25.73 15.23 11.44
C ARG A 11 25.01 14.27 10.50
N LEU A 12 25.75 13.60 9.62
CA LEU A 12 25.22 12.58 8.72
C LEU A 12 24.64 11.40 9.50
N LEU A 13 25.33 10.94 10.54
CA LEU A 13 24.82 9.87 11.41
C LEU A 13 23.49 10.25 12.08
N ARG A 14 23.38 11.50 12.59
CA ARG A 14 22.14 11.98 13.20
C ARG A 14 20.99 12.04 12.21
N LEU A 15 21.24 12.54 10.99
CA LEU A 15 20.25 12.56 9.92
C LEU A 15 19.83 11.15 9.50
N ALA A 16 20.78 10.24 9.34
CA ALA A 16 20.50 8.84 9.00
C ALA A 16 19.64 8.17 10.07
N VAL A 17 19.96 8.36 11.36
CA VAL A 17 19.14 7.83 12.47
C VAL A 17 17.73 8.43 12.45
N GLY A 18 17.61 9.74 12.23
CA GLY A 18 16.29 10.40 12.11
C GLY A 18 15.45 9.83 10.96
N LEU A 19 16.05 9.67 9.78
CA LEU A 19 15.38 9.09 8.61
C LEU A 19 14.98 7.63 8.83
N LEU A 20 15.84 6.82 9.46
CA LEU A 20 15.52 5.44 9.81
C LEU A 20 14.37 5.34 10.80
N LEU A 21 14.36 6.19 11.84
CA LEU A 21 13.26 6.24 12.80
C LEU A 21 11.96 6.70 12.15
N TRP A 22 12.02 7.68 11.25
CA TRP A 22 10.86 8.15 10.51
C TRP A 22 10.30 7.06 9.58
N TRP A 23 11.16 6.42 8.80
CA TRP A 23 10.79 5.31 7.92
C TRP A 23 10.17 4.15 8.69
N ALA A 24 10.79 3.73 9.80
CA ALA A 24 10.26 2.66 10.65
C ALA A 24 8.90 3.03 11.27
N SER A 25 8.76 4.27 11.74
CA SER A 25 7.49 4.77 12.29
C SER A 25 6.39 4.82 11.23
N ALA A 26 6.71 5.23 10.00
CA ALA A 26 5.78 5.27 8.88
C ALA A 26 5.25 3.88 8.49
N TRP A 27 6.13 2.88 8.45
CA TRP A 27 5.74 1.50 8.20
C TRP A 27 4.90 0.93 9.33
N LEU A 28 5.27 1.20 10.58
CA LEU A 28 4.52 0.75 11.75
C LEU A 28 3.10 1.36 11.77
N LEU A 29 3.00 2.68 11.56
CA LEU A 29 1.70 3.38 11.49
C LEU A 29 0.85 2.86 10.33
N PHE A 30 1.46 2.64 9.17
CA PHE A 30 0.76 2.05 8.04
C PHE A 30 0.19 0.68 8.40
N ALA A 31 1.03 -0.24 8.85
CA ALA A 31 0.64 -1.62 9.10
C ALA A 31 -0.38 -1.78 10.25
N LEU A 32 -0.30 -0.95 11.29
CA LEU A 32 -1.11 -1.11 12.50
C LEU A 32 -2.38 -0.26 12.53
N LEU A 33 -2.40 0.91 11.86
CA LEU A 33 -3.47 1.90 12.04
C LEU A 33 -4.13 2.34 10.74
N LEU A 34 -3.37 2.46 9.65
CA LEU A 34 -3.86 3.11 8.43
C LEU A 34 -4.13 2.13 7.29
N MET A 35 -3.58 0.92 7.33
CA MET A 35 -3.77 -0.07 6.27
C MET A 35 -5.26 -0.38 6.14
N PRO A 36 -5.88 -0.08 4.98
CA PRO A 36 -7.30 -0.32 4.82
C PRO A 36 -7.56 -1.82 4.86
N GLU A 37 -8.55 -2.20 5.66
CA GLU A 37 -8.99 -3.57 5.76
C GLU A 37 -9.57 -4.04 4.43
N LYS A 38 -9.46 -5.35 4.19
CA LYS A 38 -10.16 -6.00 3.11
C LYS A 38 -11.63 -6.06 3.49
N SER A 39 -12.48 -5.32 2.80
CA SER A 39 -13.91 -5.31 3.09
C SER A 39 -14.61 -6.49 2.43
N THR A 40 -15.73 -6.88 3.03
CA THR A 40 -16.63 -7.87 2.44
C THR A 40 -17.16 -7.35 1.10
N PRO A 41 -17.33 -8.22 0.11
CA PRO A 41 -17.92 -7.85 -1.18
C PRO A 41 -19.28 -7.18 -1.01
N THR A 42 -19.47 -6.04 -1.66
CA THR A 42 -20.75 -5.31 -1.73
C THR A 42 -21.40 -5.53 -3.09
N GLN A 43 -22.57 -4.93 -3.33
CA GLN A 43 -23.21 -4.95 -4.65
C GLN A 43 -22.34 -4.26 -5.73
N MET A 44 -21.51 -3.30 -5.33
CA MET A 44 -20.54 -2.60 -6.19
C MET A 44 -19.19 -3.33 -6.27
N PHE A 45 -19.22 -4.67 -6.33
CA PHE A 45 -18.00 -5.47 -6.47
C PHE A 45 -17.56 -5.50 -7.94
N PRO A 46 -16.39 -4.95 -8.31
CA PRO A 46 -15.95 -4.90 -9.70
C PRO A 46 -15.40 -6.25 -10.16
N VAL A 47 -15.72 -6.62 -11.40
CA VAL A 47 -15.14 -7.75 -12.13
C VAL A 47 -14.66 -7.26 -13.50
N CYS A 48 -13.62 -7.90 -14.07
CA CYS A 48 -13.15 -7.53 -15.39
C CYS A 48 -14.01 -8.21 -16.45
N VAL A 49 -14.56 -7.43 -17.37
CA VAL A 49 -15.29 -7.92 -18.54
C VAL A 49 -14.73 -7.32 -19.83
N TRP A 50 -14.90 -8.05 -20.93
CA TRP A 50 -14.62 -7.55 -22.26
C TRP A 50 -15.81 -6.75 -22.79
N GLN A 51 -15.58 -5.47 -23.08
CA GLN A 51 -16.50 -4.63 -23.84
C GLN A 51 -15.92 -4.43 -25.24
N GLY A 52 -16.30 -5.32 -26.17
CA GLY A 52 -15.64 -5.41 -27.47
C GLY A 52 -14.17 -5.84 -27.30
N VAL A 53 -13.24 -4.95 -27.66
CA VAL A 53 -11.78 -5.18 -27.53
C VAL A 53 -11.17 -4.55 -26.27
N ARG A 54 -11.99 -3.84 -25.48
CA ARG A 54 -11.53 -3.07 -24.32
C ARG A 54 -11.89 -3.80 -23.02
N PRO A 55 -10.94 -4.07 -22.12
CA PRO A 55 -11.24 -4.61 -20.80
C PRO A 55 -11.73 -3.48 -19.90
N VAL A 56 -12.92 -3.66 -19.30
CA VAL A 56 -13.54 -2.67 -18.40
C VAL A 56 -13.95 -3.32 -17.08
N PRO A 57 -13.85 -2.58 -15.95
CA PRO A 57 -14.47 -3.01 -14.72
C PRO A 57 -15.99 -2.88 -14.86
N MET A 58 -16.72 -3.93 -14.53
CA MET A 58 -18.18 -3.91 -14.43
C MET A 58 -18.58 -4.41 -13.06
N PHE A 59 -19.61 -3.83 -12.46
CA PHE A 59 -20.08 -4.32 -11.16
C PHE A 59 -20.78 -5.67 -11.30
N LEU A 60 -20.55 -6.56 -10.35
CA LEU A 60 -21.11 -7.91 -10.39
C LEU A 60 -22.65 -7.90 -10.37
N ALA A 61 -23.27 -6.92 -9.69
CA ALA A 61 -24.71 -6.73 -9.72
C ALA A 61 -25.20 -6.33 -11.12
N GLU A 62 -24.57 -5.33 -11.73
CA GLU A 62 -24.88 -4.85 -13.09
C GLU A 62 -24.73 -5.97 -14.12
N ARG A 63 -23.67 -6.79 -14.02
CA ARG A 63 -23.46 -7.94 -14.89
C ARG A 63 -24.59 -8.98 -14.80
N LYS A 64 -25.13 -9.20 -13.59
CA LYS A 64 -26.22 -10.17 -13.37
C LYS A 64 -27.56 -9.69 -13.94
N GLU A 65 -27.76 -8.37 -13.99
CA GLU A 65 -28.97 -7.74 -14.52
C GLU A 65 -28.91 -7.50 -16.03
N ALA A 66 -27.70 -7.50 -16.61
CA ALA A 66 -27.52 -7.35 -18.05
C ALA A 66 -28.23 -8.47 -18.85
N GLU A 67 -29.04 -8.09 -19.84
CA GLU A 67 -29.76 -9.03 -20.71
C GLU A 67 -28.83 -9.99 -21.45
N MET A 68 -27.61 -9.54 -21.78
CA MET A 68 -26.54 -10.35 -22.34
C MET A 68 -25.32 -10.28 -21.41
N PRO A 69 -24.89 -11.40 -20.80
CA PRO A 69 -23.76 -11.39 -19.89
C PRO A 69 -22.48 -11.09 -20.66
N GLN A 70 -21.83 -9.97 -20.31
CA GLN A 70 -20.52 -9.64 -20.85
C GLN A 70 -19.51 -10.74 -20.48
N ARG A 71 -18.66 -11.10 -21.44
CA ARG A 71 -17.63 -12.13 -21.29
C ARG A 71 -16.59 -11.68 -20.27
N LEU A 72 -16.24 -12.53 -19.32
CA LEU A 72 -15.20 -12.22 -18.33
C LEU A 72 -13.82 -12.15 -18.96
N CYS A 73 -12.96 -11.31 -18.40
CA CYS A 73 -11.53 -11.40 -18.60
C CYS A 73 -11.02 -12.62 -17.81
N LEU A 74 -10.51 -13.63 -18.52
CA LEU A 74 -10.01 -14.88 -17.94
C LEU A 74 -8.48 -15.02 -18.06
N GLU A 75 -7.83 -14.01 -18.63
CA GLU A 75 -6.40 -14.00 -18.90
C GLU A 75 -5.76 -12.86 -18.11
N THR A 76 -4.49 -13.05 -17.73
CA THR A 76 -3.71 -11.97 -17.12
C THR A 76 -3.59 -10.80 -18.07
N LEU A 77 -3.91 -9.60 -17.60
CA LEU A 77 -3.96 -8.40 -18.41
C LEU A 77 -3.29 -7.23 -17.72
N ASP A 78 -2.54 -6.45 -18.48
CA ASP A 78 -2.05 -5.13 -18.08
C ASP A 78 -2.44 -4.14 -19.19
N TYR A 79 -3.60 -3.51 -19.02
CA TYR A 79 -4.21 -2.64 -20.02
C TYR A 79 -4.18 -1.18 -19.59
N ARG A 80 -3.52 -0.34 -20.38
CA ARG A 80 -3.49 1.11 -20.19
C ARG A 80 -4.09 1.80 -21.41
N GLU A 81 -5.03 2.71 -21.16
CA GLU A 81 -5.57 3.55 -22.22
C GLU A 81 -4.52 4.58 -22.66
N ALA A 82 -4.40 4.85 -23.96
CA ALA A 82 -3.40 5.79 -24.48
C ALA A 82 -3.69 7.25 -24.04
N ASP A 83 -4.96 7.66 -24.07
CA ASP A 83 -5.37 9.06 -23.87
C ASP A 83 -6.18 9.27 -22.57
N SER A 84 -6.13 8.31 -21.64
CA SER A 84 -6.84 8.40 -20.35
C SER A 84 -5.95 7.91 -19.21
N PRO A 85 -6.10 8.46 -17.98
CA PRO A 85 -5.47 7.88 -16.79
C PRO A 85 -5.99 6.48 -16.44
N TYR A 86 -6.95 5.95 -17.23
CA TYR A 86 -7.47 4.61 -17.09
C TYR A 86 -6.39 3.54 -17.24
N TRP A 87 -6.25 2.75 -16.19
CA TRP A 87 -5.38 1.59 -16.14
C TRP A 87 -6.09 0.45 -15.43
N LEU A 88 -5.99 -0.75 -16.00
CA LEU A 88 -6.53 -1.97 -15.42
C LEU A 88 -5.44 -3.03 -15.45
N ARG A 89 -5.26 -3.70 -14.30
CA ARG A 89 -4.43 -4.90 -14.20
C ARG A 89 -5.26 -6.04 -13.65
N LEU A 90 -5.16 -7.19 -14.28
CA LEU A 90 -5.78 -8.44 -13.85
C LEU A 90 -4.69 -9.50 -13.76
N ASP A 91 -4.49 -10.06 -12.58
CA ASP A 91 -3.52 -11.13 -12.34
C ASP A 91 -4.24 -12.38 -11.84
N GLU A 92 -3.89 -13.55 -12.37
CA GLU A 92 -4.34 -14.83 -11.81
C GLU A 92 -3.36 -15.26 -10.71
N THR A 93 -3.84 -15.28 -9.46
CA THR A 93 -3.00 -15.55 -8.28
C THR A 93 -2.96 -17.02 -7.89
N GLU A 94 -4.06 -17.73 -8.16
CA GLU A 94 -4.24 -19.17 -8.01
C GLU A 94 -5.17 -19.62 -9.15
N PRO A 95 -5.24 -20.92 -9.49
CA PRO A 95 -6.15 -21.41 -10.53
C PRO A 95 -7.60 -20.93 -10.30
N GLY A 96 -8.10 -20.12 -11.23
CA GLY A 96 -9.43 -19.53 -11.18
C GLY A 96 -9.61 -18.39 -10.16
N THR A 97 -8.57 -17.94 -9.47
CA THR A 97 -8.61 -16.80 -8.54
C THR A 97 -7.92 -15.58 -9.16
N PHE A 98 -8.72 -14.57 -9.47
CA PHE A 98 -8.27 -13.35 -10.13
C PHE A 98 -8.17 -12.20 -9.14
N TYR A 99 -7.11 -11.42 -9.30
CA TYR A 99 -6.85 -10.18 -8.59
C TYR A 99 -6.90 -9.01 -9.58
N LEU A 100 -7.89 -8.15 -9.40
CA LEU A 100 -8.18 -7.01 -10.26
C LEU A 100 -7.78 -5.71 -9.56
N GLN A 101 -7.00 -4.89 -10.26
CA GLN A 101 -6.66 -3.52 -9.87
C GLN A 101 -7.13 -2.56 -10.95
N VAL A 102 -7.85 -1.52 -10.55
CA VAL A 102 -8.45 -0.55 -11.47
C VAL A 102 -8.11 0.87 -11.01
N TRP A 103 -7.51 1.66 -11.90
CA TRP A 103 -7.30 3.09 -11.75
C TRP A 103 -8.21 3.79 -12.74
N ASN A 104 -9.33 4.36 -12.28
CA ASN A 104 -10.35 4.91 -13.18
C ASN A 104 -10.17 6.41 -13.47
N ASP A 105 -9.68 7.16 -12.48
CA ASP A 105 -9.60 8.63 -12.51
C ASP A 105 -8.19 9.17 -12.20
N SER A 106 -7.34 8.39 -11.55
CA SER A 106 -5.98 8.79 -11.19
C SER A 106 -5.06 7.58 -11.00
N MET A 107 -3.75 7.77 -11.19
CA MET A 107 -2.74 6.75 -10.88
C MET A 107 -2.47 6.56 -9.37
N GLY A 108 -3.18 7.30 -8.52
CA GLY A 108 -2.89 7.39 -7.08
C GLY A 108 -3.22 6.11 -6.34
N ASP A 109 -4.45 5.62 -6.46
CA ASP A 109 -4.95 4.48 -5.69
C ASP A 109 -5.85 3.58 -6.53
N PRO A 110 -5.48 2.30 -6.74
CA PRO A 110 -6.36 1.37 -7.41
C PRO A 110 -7.52 0.95 -6.50
N LEU A 111 -8.68 0.75 -7.12
CA LEU A 111 -9.68 -0.17 -6.60
C LEU A 111 -9.16 -1.60 -6.79
N GLU A 112 -8.88 -2.28 -5.67
CA GLU A 112 -8.40 -3.65 -5.62
C GLU A 112 -9.56 -4.59 -5.31
N SER A 113 -9.67 -5.70 -6.03
CA SER A 113 -10.66 -6.73 -5.75
C SER A 113 -10.11 -8.10 -6.09
N ALA A 114 -10.57 -9.13 -5.37
CA ALA A 114 -10.24 -10.51 -5.67
C ALA A 114 -11.50 -11.36 -5.73
N TYR A 115 -11.58 -12.18 -6.76
CA TYR A 115 -12.71 -13.08 -6.99
C TYR A 115 -12.24 -14.42 -7.52
N ARG A 116 -13.04 -15.46 -7.26
CA ARG A 116 -12.83 -16.80 -7.80
C ARG A 116 -13.89 -17.14 -8.83
N LEU A 117 -13.48 -17.70 -9.95
CA LEU A 117 -14.35 -18.32 -10.94
C LEU A 117 -14.64 -19.76 -10.49
N VAL A 118 -15.89 -20.03 -10.11
CA VAL A 118 -16.35 -21.33 -9.59
C VAL A 118 -16.80 -22.26 -10.72
N SER A 119 -17.39 -21.68 -11.76
CA SER A 119 -17.81 -22.39 -12.98
C SER A 119 -17.60 -21.49 -14.18
N THR A 120 -17.29 -22.09 -15.33
CA THR A 120 -17.18 -21.39 -16.62
C THR A 120 -18.46 -21.47 -17.45
N ASN A 121 -19.38 -22.39 -17.12
CA ASN A 121 -20.64 -22.59 -17.85
C ASN A 121 -21.77 -23.05 -16.90
N PRO A 122 -22.65 -22.15 -16.44
CA PRO A 122 -22.57 -20.69 -16.59
C PRO A 122 -21.40 -20.09 -15.79
N GLU A 123 -20.88 -18.95 -16.23
CA GLU A 123 -19.81 -18.24 -15.53
C GLU A 123 -20.27 -17.80 -14.12
N GLN A 124 -19.80 -18.49 -13.08
CA GLN A 124 -20.17 -18.23 -11.70
C GLN A 124 -18.99 -17.62 -10.94
N ILE A 125 -19.19 -16.42 -10.39
CA ILE A 125 -18.15 -15.66 -9.68
C ILE A 125 -18.46 -15.65 -8.19
N MET A 126 -17.47 -16.04 -7.40
CA MET A 126 -17.47 -15.89 -5.95
C MET A 126 -16.56 -14.72 -5.58
N PRO A 127 -17.11 -13.58 -5.13
CA PRO A 127 -16.28 -12.47 -4.70
C PRO A 127 -15.64 -12.81 -3.36
N LEU A 128 -14.35 -12.48 -3.20
CA LEU A 128 -13.60 -12.81 -1.99
C LEU A 128 -13.44 -11.58 -1.10
N TRP A 129 -12.86 -10.51 -1.64
CA TRP A 129 -12.65 -9.27 -0.92
C TRP A 129 -12.45 -8.11 -1.89
N GLN A 130 -12.69 -6.89 -1.39
CA GLN A 130 -12.37 -5.66 -2.10
C GLN A 130 -11.65 -4.69 -1.16
N ARG A 131 -10.90 -3.75 -1.74
CA ARG A 131 -10.18 -2.72 -1.00
C ARG A 131 -9.94 -1.51 -1.89
N ASN A 132 -10.09 -0.33 -1.32
CA ASN A 132 -9.67 0.92 -1.93
C ASN A 132 -8.83 1.69 -0.89
N GLY A 133 -8.02 2.66 -1.32
CA GLY A 133 -7.35 3.56 -0.39
C GLY A 133 -5.95 3.11 0.09
N LYS A 134 -5.37 2.03 -0.46
CA LYS A 134 -4.12 1.44 0.08
C LYS A 134 -2.93 2.35 -0.16
N ASN A 135 -2.78 2.88 -1.36
CA ASN A 135 -1.65 3.74 -1.70
C ASN A 135 -1.79 5.09 -1.01
N MET A 136 -3.00 5.64 -0.95
CA MET A 136 -3.27 6.88 -0.22
C MET A 136 -2.93 6.72 1.28
N ALA A 137 -3.39 5.65 1.91
CA ALA A 137 -3.06 5.35 3.32
C ALA A 137 -1.56 5.22 3.56
N ARG A 138 -0.84 4.59 2.61
CA ARG A 138 0.63 4.47 2.69
C ARG A 138 1.30 5.84 2.62
N VAL A 139 0.86 6.72 1.73
CA VAL A 139 1.42 8.07 1.63
C VAL A 139 1.13 8.85 2.92
N MET A 140 -0.09 8.79 3.43
CA MET A 140 -0.49 9.46 4.67
C MET A 140 0.29 8.97 5.89
N SER A 141 0.72 7.70 5.92
CA SER A 141 1.53 7.19 7.03
C SER A 141 2.88 7.87 7.14
N PHE A 142 3.53 8.23 6.03
CA PHE A 142 4.79 8.97 6.03
C PHE A 142 4.61 10.39 6.59
N PHE A 143 3.49 11.05 6.28
CA PHE A 143 3.18 12.36 6.85
C PHE A 143 2.90 12.29 8.35
N TYR A 144 2.05 11.35 8.78
CA TYR A 144 1.71 11.20 10.19
C TYR A 144 2.86 10.67 11.05
N ALA A 145 3.81 9.95 10.46
CA ALA A 145 5.01 9.46 11.15
C ALA A 145 5.99 10.55 11.59
N ILE A 146 5.88 11.78 11.07
CA ILE A 146 6.79 12.88 11.44
C ILE A 146 6.76 13.10 12.96
N VAL A 147 5.57 13.18 13.57
CA VAL A 147 5.42 13.45 15.00
C VAL A 147 6.03 12.35 15.89
N PRO A 148 5.63 11.06 15.78
CA PRO A 148 6.22 10.00 16.60
C PRO A 148 7.71 9.80 16.33
N SER A 149 8.18 10.01 15.10
CA SER A 149 9.61 9.88 14.78
C SER A 149 10.47 10.92 15.49
N ILE A 150 10.00 12.18 15.59
CA ILE A 150 10.69 13.24 16.34
C ILE A 150 10.74 12.89 17.84
N MET A 151 9.64 12.38 18.40
CA MET A 151 9.59 11.97 19.81
C MET A 151 10.59 10.83 20.09
N LEU A 152 10.60 9.79 19.25
CA LEU A 152 11.54 8.67 19.36
C LEU A 152 12.99 9.12 19.19
N TYR A 153 13.27 10.00 18.21
CA TYR A 153 14.61 10.55 18.01
C TYR A 153 15.12 11.28 19.25
N LYS A 154 14.29 12.15 19.85
CA LYS A 154 14.65 12.85 21.10
C LYS A 154 14.91 11.87 22.24
N LEU A 155 14.07 10.83 22.37
CA LEU A 155 14.23 9.81 23.42
C LEU A 155 15.55 9.04 23.28
N VAL A 156 15.90 8.59 22.07
CA VAL A 156 17.15 7.86 21.80
C VAL A 156 18.37 8.69 22.18
N PHE A 157 18.43 9.96 21.75
CA PHE A 157 19.55 10.83 22.07
C PHE A 157 19.59 11.23 23.54
N TYR A 158 18.44 11.42 24.18
CA TYR A 158 18.34 11.65 25.62
C TYR A 158 18.92 10.48 26.42
N LEU A 159 18.53 9.25 26.10
CA LEU A 159 19.03 8.04 26.75
C LEU A 159 20.53 7.83 26.50
N ARG A 160 21.03 8.13 25.30
CA ARG A 160 22.46 8.11 24.99
C ARG A 160 23.24 9.11 25.85
N ALA A 161 22.77 10.35 25.93
CA ALA A 161 23.40 11.38 26.76
C ALA A 161 23.37 11.02 28.25
N ARG A 162 22.26 10.45 28.74
CA ARG A 162 22.16 9.95 30.13
C ARG A 162 23.17 8.83 30.41
N ARG A 163 23.30 7.84 29.52
CA ARG A 163 24.30 6.76 29.66
C ARG A 163 25.73 7.28 29.68
N LEU A 164 26.07 8.24 28.81
CA LEU A 164 27.40 8.84 28.79
C LEU A 164 27.70 9.60 30.10
N ARG A 165 26.72 10.33 30.64
CA ARG A 165 26.86 11.00 31.94
C ARG A 165 27.04 10.03 33.10
N GLN A 166 26.32 8.89 33.09
CA GLN A 166 26.49 7.85 34.12
C GLN A 166 27.89 7.22 34.06
N LYS A 167 28.38 6.87 32.87
CA LYS A 167 29.72 6.32 32.68
C LYS A 167 30.82 7.30 33.12
N SER A 168 30.65 8.60 32.87
CA SER A 168 31.61 9.61 33.35
C SER A 168 31.65 9.71 34.87
N ARG A 169 30.51 9.52 35.57
CA ARG A 169 30.45 9.59 37.03
C ARG A 169 31.06 8.37 37.72
N SER A 170 31.02 7.19 37.10
CA SER A 170 31.65 5.99 37.67
C SER A 170 33.18 6.03 37.58
N ILE A 171 33.74 6.69 36.56
CA ILE A 171 35.20 6.80 36.36
C ILE A 171 35.84 7.81 37.34
N THR A 172 35.12 8.85 37.76
CA THR A 172 35.62 9.85 38.73
C THR A 172 35.41 9.45 40.19
N ALA A 173 34.77 8.32 40.46
CA ALA A 173 34.53 7.80 41.82
C ALA A 173 35.54 6.69 42.21
N GLU A 174 36.50 6.40 41.35
CA GLU A 174 37.60 5.44 41.51
C GLU A 174 38.93 6.23 41.53
#